data_AF-A0A1T5EVQ9-F1
#
_entry.id   AF-A0A1T5EVQ9-F1
#
_cell.length_a   1.000
_cell.length_b   1.000
_cell.length_c   1.000
_cell.angle_alpha   90.00
_cell.angle_beta   90.00
_cell.angle_gamma   90.00
#
_symmetry.space_group_name_H-M   'P 1'
#
loop_
_entity.id
_entity.type
_entity.pdbx_description
1 polymer ?
#
loop_
_entity_poly.entity_id
_entity_poly.type
_entity_poly.pdbx_seq_one_letter_code
_entity_poly.pdbx_strand_id
1 'polypeptide(L)'
;MTARPSLLSCSRGAAAAEMALILPFLIVLLFGSVELGYYFYNQHQVVKGVRDGARFASRQPFTAIGCNGTTPIVDAATTTAIREITRTGAVSGGVPRVPGWEASDIAIDVVCDADALSNVGIYRDKGNPPRVTISAIVSYNALFGGLGVIDSTYTLNASQQAAAMGI
;
A
#
# COMPACT_ATOMS: atom_id res chain seq x y z
N MET A 1 -27.24 45.40 49.71
CA MET A 1 -27.98 44.77 48.59
C MET A 1 -27.18 45.05 47.32
N THR A 2 -26.26 44.15 46.96
CA THR A 2 -25.36 44.34 45.80
C THR A 2 -26.10 43.94 44.52
N ALA A 3 -26.20 44.88 43.58
CA ALA A 3 -26.83 44.66 42.29
C ALA A 3 -26.10 43.55 41.52
N ARG A 4 -26.82 42.49 41.13
CA ARG A 4 -26.27 41.44 40.27
C ARG A 4 -25.98 42.03 38.88
N PRO A 5 -24.76 41.87 38.35
CA PRO A 5 -24.44 42.34 37.00
C PRO A 5 -25.36 41.65 35.98
N SER A 6 -25.79 42.40 34.95
CA SER A 6 -26.61 41.83 33.88
C SER A 6 -25.80 40.82 33.09
N LEU A 7 -26.44 39.74 32.63
CA LEU A 7 -25.81 38.72 31.79
C LEU A 7 -25.15 39.31 30.54
N LEU A 8 -25.67 40.43 30.02
CA LEU A 8 -25.15 41.15 28.86
C LEU A 8 -23.88 41.96 29.13
N SER A 9 -23.56 42.26 30.40
CA SER A 9 -22.38 43.04 30.79
C SER A 9 -21.21 42.18 31.32
N CYS A 10 -21.40 40.87 31.40
CA CYS A 10 -20.43 39.97 32.01
C CYS A 10 -19.40 39.50 30.96
N SER A 11 -18.18 40.06 31.00
CA SER A 11 -17.05 39.66 30.14
C SER A 11 -16.23 38.50 30.71
N ARG A 12 -16.58 38.00 31.90
CA ARG A 12 -15.88 36.89 32.57
C ARG A 12 -16.18 35.60 31.80
N GLY A 13 -15.15 35.02 31.18
CA GLY A 13 -15.26 33.77 30.41
C GLY A 13 -15.43 33.95 28.89
N ALA A 14 -15.35 35.17 28.36
CA ALA A 14 -15.41 35.42 26.92
C ALA A 14 -14.35 34.62 26.13
N ALA A 15 -13.10 34.58 26.62
CA ALA A 15 -12.04 33.79 26.01
C ALA A 15 -12.33 32.27 25.99
N ALA A 16 -13.03 31.75 27.01
CA ALA A 16 -13.45 30.34 27.03
C ALA A 16 -14.55 30.07 25.99
N ALA A 17 -15.47 31.02 25.78
CA ALA A 17 -16.49 30.94 24.75
C ALA A 17 -15.91 31.02 23.33
N GLU A 18 -14.93 31.90 23.10
CA GLU A 18 -14.21 32.00 21.83
C GLU A 18 -13.44 30.71 21.51
N MET A 19 -12.74 30.15 22.50
CA MET A 19 -12.04 28.87 22.32
C MET A 19 -13.01 27.72 22.05
N ALA A 20 -14.17 27.69 22.72
CA ALA A 20 -15.19 26.67 22.47
C ALA A 20 -15.71 26.71 21.02
N LEU A 21 -15.74 27.88 20.39
CA LEU A 21 -16.19 28.06 19.00
C LEU A 21 -15.13 27.56 18.00
N ILE A 22 -13.85 27.78 18.28
CA ILE A 22 -12.74 27.38 17.40
C ILE A 22 -12.34 25.89 17.61
N LEU A 23 -12.55 25.36 18.82
CA LEU A 23 -12.22 23.99 19.19
C LEU A 23 -12.67 22.90 18.19
N PRO A 24 -13.92 22.86 17.69
CA PRO A 24 -14.33 21.82 16.74
C PRO A 24 -13.48 21.81 15.47
N PHE A 25 -13.06 22.99 14.99
CA PHE A 25 -12.19 23.10 13.82
C PHE A 25 -10.77 22.60 14.12
N LEU A 26 -10.22 22.93 15.29
CA LEU A 26 -8.91 22.43 15.71
C LEU A 26 -8.90 20.91 15.89
N ILE A 27 -9.99 20.32 16.39
CA ILE A 27 -10.15 18.86 16.51
C ILE A 27 -10.10 18.21 15.14
N VAL A 28 -10.85 18.72 14.16
CA VAL A 28 -10.83 18.18 12.79
C VAL A 28 -9.44 18.29 12.16
N LEU A 29 -8.75 19.42 12.33
CA LEU A 29 -7.38 19.58 11.82
C LEU A 29 -6.38 18.62 12.49
N LEU A 30 -6.49 18.44 13.81
CA LEU A 30 -5.59 17.56 14.56
C LEU A 30 -5.78 16.11 14.14
N PHE A 31 -7.00 15.58 14.25
CA PHE A 31 -7.26 14.18 13.92
C PHE A 31 -7.16 13.90 12.42
N GLY A 32 -7.60 14.84 11.58
CA GLY A 32 -7.45 14.74 10.12
C GLY A 32 -5.99 14.67 9.69
N SER A 33 -5.12 15.51 10.25
CA SER A 33 -3.68 15.48 9.89
C SER A 33 -2.97 14.19 10.36
N VAL A 34 -3.32 13.68 11.55
CA VAL A 34 -2.80 12.40 12.04
C VAL A 34 -3.26 11.23 11.18
N GLU A 35 -4.56 11.16 10.86
CA GLU A 35 -5.14 10.11 10.00
C GLU A 35 -4.52 10.15 8.59
N LEU A 36 -4.39 11.34 8.00
CA LEU A 36 -3.71 11.52 6.71
C LEU A 36 -2.26 11.06 6.74
N GLY A 37 -1.52 11.40 7.80
CA GLY A 37 -0.15 10.93 7.98
C GLY A 37 -0.05 9.41 8.04
N TYR A 38 -0.96 8.77 8.76
CA TYR A 38 -1.04 7.31 8.85
C TYR A 38 -1.42 6.65 7.53
N TYR A 39 -2.36 7.24 6.77
CA TYR A 39 -2.71 6.81 5.42
C TYR A 39 -1.50 6.80 4.48
N PHE A 40 -0.77 7.92 4.40
CA PHE A 40 0.41 7.99 3.54
C PHE A 40 1.53 7.06 4.01
N TYR A 41 1.71 6.91 5.33
CA TYR A 41 2.65 5.94 5.87
C TYR A 41 2.35 4.52 5.37
N ASN A 42 1.10 4.07 5.49
CA ASN A 42 0.69 2.75 5.02
C ASN A 42 0.82 2.63 3.50
N GLN A 43 0.41 3.65 2.73
CA GLN A 43 0.58 3.66 1.28
C GLN A 43 2.05 3.49 0.87
N HIS A 44 2.98 4.16 1.55
CA HIS A 44 4.42 3.98 1.30
C HIS A 44 4.91 2.57 1.64
N GLN A 45 4.38 1.94 2.69
CA GLN A 45 4.71 0.55 3.02
C GLN A 45 4.21 -0.42 1.93
N VAL A 46 2.99 -0.23 1.41
CA VAL A 46 2.45 -1.04 0.31
C VAL A 46 3.31 -0.90 -0.95
N VAL A 47 3.65 0.33 -1.35
CA VAL A 47 4.51 0.60 -2.51
C VAL A 47 5.90 -0.06 -2.35
N LYS A 48 6.50 -0.01 -1.15
CA LYS A 48 7.77 -0.69 -0.88
C LYS A 48 7.62 -2.21 -0.96
N GLY A 49 6.57 -2.78 -0.37
CA GLY A 49 6.28 -4.21 -0.43
C GLY A 49 6.17 -4.72 -1.87
N VAL A 50 5.36 -4.06 -2.69
CA VAL A 50 5.18 -4.44 -4.10
C VAL A 50 6.49 -4.36 -4.89
N ARG A 51 7.36 -3.38 -4.59
CA ARG A 51 8.71 -3.30 -5.17
C ARG A 51 9.62 -4.44 -4.75
N ASP A 52 9.60 -4.81 -3.47
CA ASP A 52 10.39 -5.94 -2.96
C ASP A 52 9.91 -7.26 -3.60
N GLY A 53 8.60 -7.45 -3.72
CA GLY A 53 7.98 -8.56 -4.43
C GLY A 53 8.41 -8.65 -5.88
N ALA A 54 8.31 -7.54 -6.64
CA ALA A 54 8.72 -7.51 -8.04
C ALA A 54 10.22 -7.76 -8.20
N ARG A 55 11.07 -7.22 -7.32
CA ARG A 55 12.50 -7.49 -7.32
C ARG A 55 12.81 -8.95 -7.00
N PHE A 56 12.12 -9.55 -6.05
CA PHE A 56 12.27 -10.97 -5.73
C PHE A 56 11.84 -11.84 -6.91
N ALA A 57 10.68 -11.56 -7.51
CA ALA A 57 10.16 -12.25 -8.69
C ALA A 57 11.12 -12.14 -9.88
N SER A 58 11.75 -10.98 -10.07
CA SER A 58 12.72 -10.78 -11.16
C SER A 58 13.95 -11.68 -11.06
N ARG A 59 14.28 -12.16 -9.87
CA ARG A 59 15.44 -13.02 -9.59
C ARG A 59 15.07 -14.49 -9.51
N GLN A 60 13.83 -14.85 -9.80
CA GLN A 60 13.46 -16.27 -9.80
C GLN A 60 14.01 -16.93 -11.07
N PRO A 61 14.42 -18.20 -11.00
CA PRO A 61 14.86 -18.94 -12.18
C PRO A 61 13.72 -19.01 -13.20
N PHE A 62 14.06 -19.11 -14.49
CA PHE A 62 13.06 -19.20 -15.57
C PHE A 62 12.14 -20.44 -15.48
N THR A 63 12.53 -21.45 -14.71
CA THR A 63 11.67 -22.60 -14.40
C THR A 63 10.54 -22.26 -13.42
N ALA A 64 10.70 -21.19 -12.63
CA ALA A 64 9.74 -20.75 -11.63
C ALA A 64 8.95 -19.50 -12.06
N ILE A 65 9.60 -18.57 -12.76
CA ILE A 65 8.99 -17.39 -13.38
C ILE A 65 9.53 -17.28 -14.81
N GLY A 66 8.73 -17.68 -15.78
CA GLY A 66 9.20 -17.85 -17.15
C GLY A 66 8.09 -17.88 -18.18
N CYS A 67 8.48 -18.27 -19.38
CA CYS A 67 7.59 -18.41 -20.53
C CYS A 67 7.87 -19.74 -21.23
N ASN A 68 6.80 -20.49 -21.54
CA ASN A 68 6.84 -21.58 -22.50
C ASN A 68 6.11 -21.09 -23.76
N GLY A 69 6.87 -20.49 -24.68
CA GLY A 69 6.30 -19.72 -25.79
C GLY A 69 5.56 -18.48 -25.28
N THR A 70 4.25 -18.39 -25.52
CA THR A 70 3.40 -17.29 -25.01
C THR A 70 2.72 -17.63 -23.68
N THR A 71 2.90 -18.84 -23.16
CA THR A 71 2.25 -19.28 -21.92
C THR A 71 3.13 -18.93 -20.72
N PRO A 72 2.63 -18.15 -19.74
CA PRO A 72 3.39 -17.82 -18.55
C PRO A 72 3.56 -19.04 -17.63
N ILE A 73 4.75 -19.16 -17.07
CA ILE A 73 5.11 -20.13 -16.03
C ILE A 73 5.22 -19.36 -14.72
N VAL A 74 4.42 -19.74 -13.73
CA VAL A 74 4.48 -19.21 -12.36
C VAL A 74 4.34 -20.37 -11.39
N ASP A 75 5.43 -20.75 -10.74
CA ASP A 75 5.44 -21.83 -9.76
C ASP A 75 4.64 -21.46 -8.49
N ALA A 76 3.97 -22.44 -7.89
CA ALA A 76 3.11 -22.24 -6.72
C ALA A 76 3.90 -21.86 -5.46
N ALA A 77 5.08 -22.43 -5.25
CA ALA A 77 5.93 -22.09 -4.11
C ALA A 77 6.51 -20.68 -4.28
N THR A 78 6.92 -20.33 -5.50
CA THR A 78 7.38 -18.97 -5.82
C THR A 78 6.26 -17.93 -5.68
N THR A 79 5.03 -18.25 -6.11
CA THR A 79 3.84 -17.39 -5.90
C THR A 79 3.65 -17.11 -4.41
N THR A 80 3.74 -18.15 -3.58
CA THR A 80 3.64 -18.02 -2.12
C THR A 80 4.75 -17.11 -1.58
N ALA A 81 6.01 -17.37 -1.94
CA ALA A 81 7.14 -16.56 -1.49
C ALA A 81 7.05 -15.08 -1.95
N ILE A 82 6.57 -14.81 -3.17
CA ILE A 82 6.34 -13.44 -3.65
C ILE A 82 5.29 -12.73 -2.80
N ARG A 83 4.18 -13.40 -2.49
CA ARG A 83 3.11 -12.84 -1.63
C ARG A 83 3.63 -12.56 -0.22
N GLU A 84 4.38 -13.49 0.36
CA GLU A 84 5.00 -13.32 1.68
C GLU A 84 5.97 -12.13 1.71
N ILE A 85 6.92 -12.07 0.78
CA ILE A 85 7.93 -11.01 0.77
C ILE A 85 7.31 -9.64 0.52
N THR A 86 6.23 -9.59 -0.27
CA THR A 86 5.49 -8.36 -0.55
C THR A 86 4.80 -7.83 0.70
N ARG A 87 4.13 -8.70 1.48
CA ARG A 87 3.37 -8.27 2.66
C ARG A 87 4.23 -8.13 3.93
N THR A 88 5.26 -8.96 4.12
CA THR A 88 6.07 -8.99 5.37
C THR A 88 7.51 -8.53 5.17
N GLY A 89 8.07 -8.68 3.98
CA GLY A 89 9.51 -8.50 3.74
C GLY A 89 10.36 -9.74 4.02
N ALA A 90 9.75 -10.87 4.36
CA ALA A 90 10.42 -12.15 4.52
C ALA A 90 9.86 -13.17 3.52
N VAL A 91 10.69 -14.12 3.09
CA VAL A 91 10.29 -15.18 2.13
C VAL A 91 9.31 -16.20 2.73
N SER A 92 9.20 -16.24 4.05
CA SER A 92 8.22 -17.04 4.77
C SER A 92 7.91 -16.44 6.13
N GLY A 93 6.62 -16.40 6.48
CA GLY A 93 6.15 -15.90 7.76
C GLY A 93 6.38 -14.39 7.95
N GLY A 94 6.28 -13.96 9.21
CA GLY A 94 6.38 -12.57 9.61
C GLY A 94 5.02 -11.88 9.76
N VAL A 95 5.07 -10.63 10.23
CA VAL A 95 3.90 -9.79 10.44
C VAL A 95 3.71 -8.89 9.20
N PRO A 96 2.47 -8.71 8.71
CA PRO A 96 2.21 -7.78 7.63
C PRO A 96 2.69 -6.35 7.97
N ARG A 97 3.35 -5.69 7.00
CA ARG A 97 3.83 -4.31 7.11
C ARG A 97 2.70 -3.30 7.32
N VAL A 98 1.51 -3.64 6.84
CA VAL A 98 0.28 -2.88 6.97
C VAL A 98 -0.78 -3.77 7.62
N PRO A 99 -1.50 -3.30 8.65
CA PRO A 99 -2.55 -4.09 9.29
C PRO A 99 -3.64 -4.52 8.31
N GLY A 100 -4.06 -5.78 8.40
CA GLY A 100 -5.10 -6.33 7.53
C GLY A 100 -4.63 -6.67 6.12
N TRP A 101 -3.34 -6.54 5.80
CA TRP A 101 -2.82 -6.92 4.49
C TRP A 101 -2.65 -8.44 4.38
N GLU A 102 -3.51 -9.06 3.56
CA GLU A 102 -3.54 -10.49 3.32
C GLU A 102 -2.79 -10.89 2.05
N ALA A 103 -2.44 -12.19 1.93
CA ALA A 103 -1.78 -12.71 0.74
C ALA A 103 -2.69 -12.71 -0.50
N SER A 104 -4.01 -12.76 -0.30
CA SER A 104 -5.07 -12.65 -1.33
C SER A 104 -5.12 -11.29 -1.99
N ASP A 105 -4.72 -10.23 -1.28
CA ASP A 105 -4.72 -8.85 -1.78
C ASP A 105 -3.66 -8.60 -2.86
N ILE A 106 -2.76 -9.57 -3.08
CA ILE A 106 -1.62 -9.48 -3.99
C ILE A 106 -1.88 -10.34 -5.23
N ALA A 107 -2.00 -9.65 -6.37
CA ALA A 107 -2.05 -10.26 -7.68
C ALA A 107 -0.66 -10.27 -8.34
N ILE A 108 -0.38 -11.37 -9.02
CA ILE A 108 0.87 -11.61 -9.75
C ILE A 108 0.46 -11.90 -11.18
N ASP A 109 0.84 -11.02 -12.09
CA ASP A 109 0.60 -11.16 -13.52
C ASP A 109 1.94 -11.36 -14.24
N VAL A 110 2.01 -12.35 -15.13
CA VAL A 110 3.21 -12.61 -15.93
C VAL A 110 2.82 -12.59 -17.39
N VAL A 111 3.44 -11.68 -18.13
CA VAL A 111 3.21 -11.51 -19.55
C VAL A 111 4.44 -11.97 -20.31
N CYS A 112 4.22 -12.88 -21.26
CA CYS A 112 5.22 -13.38 -22.18
C CYS A 112 5.08 -12.64 -23.51
N ASP A 113 6.04 -11.80 -23.83
CA ASP A 113 6.05 -11.05 -25.09
C ASP A 113 6.75 -11.87 -26.19
N ALA A 114 6.10 -12.03 -27.34
CA ALA A 114 6.61 -12.77 -28.50
C ALA A 114 7.34 -11.87 -29.52
N ASP A 115 7.56 -10.59 -29.22
CA ASP A 115 8.27 -9.69 -30.11
C ASP A 115 9.73 -10.13 -30.34
N ALA A 116 10.19 -10.05 -31.59
CA ALA A 116 11.55 -10.38 -31.98
C ALA A 116 12.59 -9.52 -31.26
N LEU A 117 12.26 -8.27 -30.90
CA LEU A 117 13.13 -7.37 -30.15
C LEU A 117 13.22 -7.75 -28.66
N SER A 118 12.29 -8.55 -28.16
CA SER A 118 12.30 -9.05 -26.79
C SER A 118 13.33 -10.19 -26.60
N ASN A 119 13.70 -10.88 -27.67
CA ASN A 119 14.66 -12.00 -27.66
C ASN A 119 16.10 -11.56 -27.97
N VAL A 120 16.55 -10.46 -27.37
CA VAL A 120 17.93 -9.95 -27.52
C VAL A 120 18.66 -9.89 -26.18
N GLY A 121 19.99 -9.69 -26.21
CA GLY A 121 20.81 -9.56 -25.01
C GLY A 121 20.77 -10.83 -24.14
N ILE A 122 20.49 -10.66 -22.85
CA ILE A 122 20.41 -11.77 -21.88
C ILE A 122 19.28 -12.78 -22.16
N TYR A 123 18.36 -12.44 -23.08
CA TYR A 123 17.18 -13.25 -23.43
C TYR A 123 17.31 -13.99 -24.76
N ARG A 124 18.43 -13.83 -25.48
CA ARG A 124 18.62 -14.37 -26.84
C ARG A 124 18.29 -15.86 -26.98
N ASP A 125 18.63 -16.64 -25.97
CA ASP A 125 18.47 -18.11 -25.98
C ASP A 125 17.36 -18.57 -25.02
N LYS A 126 16.50 -17.65 -24.55
CA LYS A 126 15.52 -17.90 -23.48
C LYS A 126 14.06 -18.02 -23.92
N GLY A 127 13.73 -17.61 -25.16
CA GLY A 127 12.39 -17.76 -25.72
C GLY A 127 11.34 -16.99 -24.93
N ASN A 128 11.15 -15.73 -25.32
CA ASN A 128 10.22 -14.73 -24.79
C ASN A 128 10.54 -14.32 -23.34
N PRO A 129 11.04 -13.09 -23.10
CA PRO A 129 11.32 -12.63 -21.74
C PRO A 129 10.03 -12.43 -20.95
N PRO A 130 9.89 -13.05 -19.76
CA PRO A 130 8.75 -12.82 -18.88
C PRO A 130 8.81 -11.41 -18.28
N ARG A 131 7.68 -10.71 -18.33
CA ARG A 131 7.46 -9.46 -17.61
C ARG A 131 6.50 -9.72 -16.47
N VAL A 132 6.96 -9.52 -15.24
CA VAL A 132 6.17 -9.75 -14.03
C VAL A 132 5.63 -8.43 -13.53
N THR A 133 4.33 -8.37 -13.30
CA THR A 133 3.65 -7.26 -12.63
C THR A 133 3.12 -7.76 -11.30
N ILE A 134 3.57 -7.15 -10.21
CA ILE A 134 3.01 -7.35 -8.87
C ILE A 134 2.08 -6.19 -8.60
N SER A 135 0.86 -6.47 -8.17
CA SER A 135 -0.10 -5.45 -7.75
C SER A 135 -0.74 -5.83 -6.43
N ALA A 136 -0.99 -4.84 -5.58
CA ALA A 136 -1.67 -5.02 -4.31
C ALA A 136 -2.84 -4.03 -4.18
N ILE A 137 -3.96 -4.52 -3.65
CA ILE A 137 -5.15 -3.74 -3.28
C ILE A 137 -5.45 -4.07 -1.83
N VAL A 138 -5.10 -3.17 -0.91
CA VAL A 138 -5.18 -3.41 0.54
C VAL A 138 -6.22 -2.50 1.15
N SER A 139 -7.12 -3.04 1.97
CA SER A 139 -8.08 -2.20 2.71
C SER A 139 -7.36 -1.33 3.74
N TYR A 140 -7.66 -0.04 3.76
CA TYR A 140 -7.12 0.86 4.77
C TYR A 140 -7.85 0.68 6.09
N ASN A 141 -7.10 0.52 7.19
CA ASN A 141 -7.68 0.45 8.53
C ASN A 141 -7.51 1.79 9.24
N ALA A 142 -8.60 2.56 9.32
CA ALA A 142 -8.57 3.91 9.90
C ALA A 142 -8.35 3.88 11.41
N LEU A 143 -7.58 4.84 11.94
CA LEU A 143 -7.32 4.90 13.39
C LEU A 143 -8.53 5.40 14.17
N PHE A 144 -9.26 6.36 13.61
CA PHE A 144 -10.36 7.06 14.30
C PHE A 144 -11.74 6.83 13.65
N GLY A 145 -11.89 5.82 12.79
CA GLY A 145 -13.20 5.40 12.26
C GLY A 145 -13.99 6.50 11.53
N GLY A 146 -13.32 7.47 10.90
CA GLY A 146 -13.96 8.53 10.11
C GLY A 146 -13.98 9.93 10.75
N LEU A 147 -13.44 10.12 11.96
CA LEU A 147 -13.27 11.43 12.59
C LEU A 147 -12.36 12.41 11.79
N GLY A 148 -11.65 11.92 10.77
CA GLY A 148 -10.64 12.65 9.98
C GLY A 148 -10.88 12.71 8.47
N VAL A 149 -12.14 12.63 7.99
CA VAL A 149 -12.55 12.63 6.56
C VAL A 149 -12.16 11.35 5.78
N ILE A 150 -11.09 10.66 6.19
CA ILE A 150 -10.70 9.34 5.69
C ILE A 150 -11.22 8.28 6.65
N ASP A 151 -11.79 7.21 6.10
CA ASP A 151 -12.31 6.07 6.82
C ASP A 151 -11.80 4.74 6.24
N SER A 152 -12.27 3.62 6.79
CA SER A 152 -11.86 2.28 6.35
C SER A 152 -12.48 1.81 5.03
N THR A 153 -13.25 2.65 4.33
CA THR A 153 -13.77 2.32 2.99
C THR A 153 -12.72 2.54 1.90
N TYR A 154 -11.65 3.26 2.21
CA TYR A 154 -10.54 3.52 1.29
C TYR A 154 -9.63 2.30 1.13
N THR A 155 -9.03 2.19 -0.07
CA THR A 155 -8.05 1.15 -0.39
C THR A 155 -6.70 1.78 -0.73
N LEU A 156 -5.63 1.05 -0.43
CA LEU A 156 -4.25 1.35 -0.73
C LEU A 156 -3.83 0.49 -1.92
N ASN A 157 -3.54 1.15 -3.04
CA ASN A 157 -3.24 0.49 -4.31
C ASN A 157 -1.80 0.76 -4.71
N ALA A 158 -1.09 -0.29 -5.13
CA ALA A 158 0.23 -0.16 -5.72
C ALA A 158 0.46 -1.25 -6.78
N SER A 159 1.23 -0.92 -7.81
CA SER A 159 1.72 -1.87 -8.79
C SER A 159 3.20 -1.61 -9.11
N GLN A 160 3.95 -2.68 -9.34
CA GLN A 160 5.33 -2.62 -9.80
C GLN A 160 5.55 -3.70 -10.84
N GLN A 161 6.18 -3.30 -11.94
CA GLN A 161 6.60 -4.20 -13.00
C GLN A 161 8.11 -4.41 -12.94
N ALA A 162 8.55 -5.63 -13.24
CA ALA A 162 9.96 -5.99 -13.42
C ALA A 162 10.09 -7.04 -14.53
N ALA A 163 11.20 -6.99 -15.28
CA ALA A 163 11.56 -8.07 -16.19
C ALA A 163 12.19 -9.21 -15.37
N ALA A 164 11.81 -10.47 -15.63
CA ALA A 164 12.47 -11.59 -14.96
C ALA A 164 13.81 -11.89 -15.63
N MET A 165 14.84 -12.11 -14.81
CA MET A 165 16.24 -12.20 -15.21
C MET A 165 16.78 -13.61 -15.07
N GLY A 166 16.13 -14.48 -14.28
CA GLY A 166 16.50 -15.89 -14.19
C GLY A 166 17.80 -16.18 -13.43
N ILE A 167 18.25 -15.30 -12.53
CA ILE A 167 19.56 -15.37 -11.84
C ILE A 167 19.49 -15.90 -10.40
#